data_AF-A0A7S2NYS3-F1
#
_entry.id   AF-A0A7S2NYS3-F1
#
_cell.length_a   1.000
_cell.length_b   1.000
_cell.length_c   1.000
_cell.angle_alpha   90.00
_cell.angle_beta   90.00
_cell.angle_gamma   90.00
#
_symmetry.space_group_name_H-M   'P 1'
#
loop_
_entity.id
_entity.type
_entity.pdbx_description
1 polymer ?
#
loop_
_entity_poly.entity_id
_entity_poly.type
_entity_poly.pdbx_seq_one_letter_code
_entity_poly.pdbx_strand_id
1 'polypeptide(L)'
;RVEYVPHYLTGLRHALQATTGPRPCGVKTYGVVLLSRGNGSRSITNEAQLAAALEGLGRPVQIVTPGPYNFLEMVDALSHAEVVVGGHGANLVNMIFAPEGVKVVEIVPQVPFDLQDYHFRDLAGALNFTYVPVGQRVKPEEYDPSLAQDPMTMDKAVNSYSVDVEKVTAVVRSLL
;
A
#
# COMPACT_ATOMS: atom_id res chain seq x y z
N ARG A 1 -21.78 9.12 -18.45
CA ARG A 1 -20.50 8.40 -18.36
C ARG A 1 -19.49 9.41 -17.84
N VAL A 2 -18.95 9.22 -16.65
CA VAL A 2 -17.84 10.06 -16.16
C VAL A 2 -16.58 9.50 -16.81
N GLU A 3 -15.93 10.30 -17.65
CA GLU A 3 -14.66 9.94 -18.26
C GLU A 3 -13.54 10.41 -17.34
N TYR A 4 -12.72 9.48 -16.88
CA TYR A 4 -11.54 9.80 -16.10
C TYR A 4 -10.54 10.54 -17.01
N VAL A 5 -10.12 11.74 -16.61
CA VAL A 5 -9.20 12.56 -17.39
C VAL A 5 -7.84 12.64 -16.67
N PRO A 6 -6.80 11.93 -17.16
CA PRO A 6 -5.54 11.73 -16.42
C PRO A 6 -4.79 13.01 -16.01
N HIS A 7 -4.97 14.12 -16.74
CA HIS A 7 -4.17 15.34 -16.53
C HIS A 7 -4.46 16.06 -15.20
N TYR A 8 -5.62 15.84 -14.56
CA TYR A 8 -5.95 16.48 -13.29
C TYR A 8 -5.02 16.04 -12.15
N LEU A 9 -4.63 14.77 -12.15
CA LEU A 9 -3.73 14.23 -11.13
C LEU A 9 -2.26 14.52 -11.44
N THR A 10 -1.90 14.78 -12.70
CA THR A 10 -0.59 15.33 -13.05
C THR A 10 -0.36 16.70 -12.41
N GLY A 11 -1.36 17.58 -12.46
CA GLY A 11 -1.32 18.90 -11.79
C GLY A 11 -1.23 18.79 -10.27
N LEU A 12 -2.02 17.90 -9.66
CA LEU A 12 -1.97 17.62 -8.22
C LEU A 12 -0.60 17.06 -7.80
N ARG A 13 -0.04 16.11 -8.56
CA ARG A 13 1.29 15.55 -8.31
C ARG A 13 2.36 16.64 -8.37
N HIS A 14 2.35 17.50 -9.40
CA HIS A 14 3.28 18.62 -9.46
C HIS A 14 3.13 19.59 -8.27
N ALA A 15 1.90 19.78 -7.78
CA ALA A 15 1.63 20.63 -6.62
C ALA A 15 2.03 19.99 -5.27
N LEU A 16 1.99 18.66 -5.18
CA LEU A 16 2.33 17.90 -3.97
C LEU A 16 3.78 17.42 -3.94
N GLN A 17 4.50 17.50 -5.06
CA GLN A 17 5.95 17.33 -5.07
C GLN A 17 6.53 18.38 -4.12
N ALA A 18 7.20 17.92 -3.06
CA ALA A 18 8.05 18.78 -2.26
C ALA A 18 8.91 19.58 -3.25
N THR A 19 8.82 20.92 -3.14
CA THR A 19 9.58 21.87 -3.95
C THR A 19 10.96 21.30 -4.18
N THR A 20 11.42 21.33 -5.44
CA THR A 20 12.72 20.82 -5.90
C THR A 20 13.86 21.47 -5.12
N GLY A 21 14.07 21.03 -3.89
CA GLY A 21 15.28 21.24 -3.13
C GLY A 21 16.40 20.45 -3.81
N PRO A 22 17.66 20.86 -3.59
CA PRO A 22 18.80 20.15 -4.15
C PRO A 22 18.67 18.65 -3.84
N ARG A 23 18.56 17.83 -4.88
CA ARG A 23 18.65 16.37 -4.72
C ARG A 23 20.08 16.12 -4.26
N PRO A 24 20.32 15.57 -3.05
CA PRO A 24 21.67 15.22 -2.65
C PRO A 24 22.23 14.27 -3.72
N CYS A 25 23.33 14.66 -4.34
CA CYS A 25 24.16 13.77 -5.15
C CYS A 25 24.81 12.76 -4.20
N GLY A 26 24.02 11.77 -3.80
CA GLY A 26 24.38 10.70 -2.90
C GLY A 26 23.37 9.58 -3.11
N VAL A 27 23.88 8.36 -3.25
CA VAL A 27 23.11 7.15 -3.60
C VAL A 27 21.87 7.04 -2.71
N LYS A 28 20.68 7.30 -3.26
CA LYS A 28 19.43 7.05 -2.55
C LYS A 28 19.28 5.53 -2.41
N THR A 29 19.28 5.03 -1.18
CA THR A 29 18.91 3.64 -0.89
C THR A 29 17.41 3.52 -1.09
N TYR A 30 17.00 3.17 -2.30
CA TYR A 30 15.60 2.82 -2.57
C TYR A 30 15.26 1.52 -1.84
N GLY A 31 14.22 1.57 -1.00
CA GLY A 31 13.84 0.47 -0.12
C GLY A 31 12.41 0.00 -0.33
N VAL A 32 12.00 -0.99 0.46
CA VAL A 32 10.59 -1.41 0.53
C VAL A 32 9.94 -0.70 1.71
N VAL A 33 8.85 0.02 1.47
CA VAL A 33 8.04 0.63 2.53
C VAL A 33 6.78 -0.20 2.74
N LEU A 34 6.60 -0.69 3.96
CA LEU A 34 5.40 -1.40 4.39
C LEU A 34 4.45 -0.44 5.11
N LEU A 35 3.32 -0.14 4.49
CA LEU A 35 2.26 0.70 5.03
C LEU A 35 1.43 -0.08 6.05
N SER A 36 1.85 -0.01 7.31
CA SER A 36 1.19 -0.65 8.45
C SER A 36 -0.07 0.07 8.85
N ARG A 37 -1.01 -0.70 9.38
CA ARG A 37 -2.23 -0.20 10.04
C ARG A 37 -2.11 -0.25 11.57
N GLY A 38 -0.93 -0.62 12.08
CA GLY A 38 -0.69 -0.87 13.50
C GLY A 38 -1.71 -1.86 14.07
N ASN A 39 -2.34 -1.48 15.19
CA ASN A 39 -3.39 -2.26 15.84
C ASN A 39 -4.81 -1.87 15.38
N GLY A 40 -4.94 -1.18 14.25
CA GLY A 40 -6.22 -0.77 13.67
C GLY A 40 -6.98 -1.93 13.02
N SER A 41 -8.21 -1.66 12.57
CA SER A 41 -9.01 -2.63 11.81
C SER A 41 -8.29 -3.06 10.53
N ARG A 42 -8.48 -4.32 10.11
CA ARG A 42 -7.87 -4.90 8.89
C ARG A 42 -6.35 -4.88 8.88
N SER A 43 -5.71 -4.90 10.05
CA SER A 43 -4.24 -5.00 10.13
C SER A 43 -3.74 -6.39 9.76
N ILE A 44 -2.48 -6.46 9.29
CA ILE A 44 -1.82 -7.73 8.97
C ILE A 44 -1.26 -8.29 10.28
N THR A 45 -1.72 -9.46 10.69
CA THR A 45 -1.36 -10.03 12.02
C THR A 45 0.07 -10.56 12.08
N ASN A 46 0.62 -11.03 10.95
CA ASN A 46 1.99 -11.51 10.81
C ASN A 46 2.90 -10.49 10.08
N GLU A 47 2.67 -9.19 10.29
CA GLU A 47 3.40 -8.11 9.63
C GLU A 47 4.92 -8.19 9.86
N ALA A 48 5.36 -8.54 11.07
CA ALA A 48 6.78 -8.70 11.38
C ALA A 48 7.44 -9.82 10.57
N GLN A 49 6.72 -10.92 10.29
CA GLN A 49 7.22 -12.00 9.45
C GLN A 49 7.33 -11.56 8.00
N LEU A 50 6.33 -10.80 7.51
CA LEU A 50 6.37 -10.22 6.18
C LEU A 50 7.56 -9.28 6.02
N ALA A 51 7.77 -8.36 6.98
CA ALA A 51 8.89 -7.43 6.94
C ALA A 51 10.24 -8.15 6.90
N ALA A 52 10.45 -9.16 7.77
CA ALA A 52 11.68 -9.95 7.78
C ALA A 52 11.92 -10.69 6.45
N ALA A 53 10.88 -11.24 5.82
CA ALA A 53 11.00 -11.90 4.52
C ALA A 53 11.34 -10.91 3.39
N LEU A 54 10.79 -9.69 3.44
CA LEU A 54 11.11 -8.62 2.49
C LEU A 54 12.54 -8.10 2.68
N GLU A 55 13.03 -7.99 3.92
CA GLU A 55 14.44 -7.64 4.20
C GLU A 55 15.40 -8.67 3.59
N GLY A 56 14.99 -9.95 3.60
CA GLY A 56 15.71 -11.05 2.95
C GLY A 56 15.89 -10.90 1.43
N LEU A 57 15.22 -9.94 0.79
CA LEU A 57 15.43 -9.61 -0.63
C LEU A 57 16.62 -8.68 -0.89
N GLY A 58 17.34 -8.25 0.16
CA GLY A 58 18.52 -7.39 0.01
C GLY A 58 18.18 -5.91 -0.24
N ARG A 59 17.01 -5.47 0.23
CA ARG A 59 16.58 -4.07 0.26
C ARG A 59 16.27 -3.69 1.71
N PRO A 60 16.57 -2.45 2.14
CA PRO A 60 16.11 -1.97 3.44
C PRO A 60 14.59 -1.94 3.46
N VAL A 61 13.99 -2.42 4.55
CA VAL A 61 12.54 -2.36 4.76
C VAL A 61 12.24 -1.34 5.85
N GLN A 62 11.25 -0.49 5.61
CA GLN A 62 10.73 0.44 6.61
C GLN A 62 9.24 0.20 6.82
N ILE A 63 8.84 -0.04 8.06
CA ILE A 63 7.43 -0.15 8.43
C ILE A 63 6.95 1.24 8.85
N VAL A 64 5.91 1.74 8.20
CA VAL A 64 5.35 3.06 8.45
C VAL A 64 3.89 2.92 8.85
N THR A 65 3.53 3.42 10.02
CA THR A 65 2.12 3.49 10.48
C THR A 65 1.65 4.94 10.40
N PRO A 66 0.87 5.36 9.38
CA PRO A 66 0.44 6.76 9.29
C PRO A 66 -0.32 7.21 10.54
N GLY A 67 0.09 8.34 11.08
CA GLY A 67 -0.52 8.96 12.24
C GLY A 67 -0.26 10.47 12.29
N PRO A 68 -0.97 11.19 13.18
CA PRO A 68 -0.87 12.65 13.26
C PRO A 68 0.52 13.14 13.68
N TYR A 69 1.32 12.31 14.35
CA TYR A 69 2.61 12.69 14.93
C TYR A 69 3.84 12.27 14.11
N ASN A 70 3.67 11.44 13.08
CA ASN A 70 4.78 10.90 12.27
C ASN A 70 4.63 11.19 10.77
N PHE A 71 3.86 12.22 10.43
CA PHE A 71 3.60 12.61 9.05
C PHE A 71 4.91 12.87 8.28
N LEU A 72 5.84 13.64 8.84
CA LEU A 72 7.11 13.95 8.17
C LEU A 72 8.00 12.72 7.98
N GLU A 73 8.03 11.82 8.98
CA GLU A 73 8.78 10.55 8.88
C GLU A 73 8.18 9.64 7.81
N MET A 74 6.85 9.56 7.73
CA MET A 74 6.16 8.82 6.68
C MET A 74 6.47 9.39 5.30
N VAL A 75 6.42 10.71 5.14
CA VAL A 75 6.74 11.37 3.86
C VAL A 75 8.20 11.10 3.47
N ASP A 76 9.14 11.19 4.41
CA ASP A 76 10.54 10.91 4.15
C ASP A 76 10.75 9.45 3.70
N ALA A 77 10.19 8.49 4.44
CA ALA A 77 10.25 7.06 4.10
C ALA A 77 9.68 6.78 2.69
N LEU A 78 8.49 7.31 2.39
CA LEU A 78 7.84 7.10 1.10
C LEU A 78 8.58 7.79 -0.05
N SER A 79 9.17 8.97 0.18
CA SER A 79 9.95 9.69 -0.83
C SER A 79 11.24 8.95 -1.28
N HIS A 80 11.62 7.91 -0.54
CA HIS A 80 12.74 7.00 -0.82
C HIS A 80 12.30 5.57 -1.16
N ALA A 81 11.00 5.32 -1.34
CA ALA A 81 10.50 3.98 -1.67
C ALA A 81 10.88 3.55 -3.10
N GLU A 82 11.33 2.30 -3.25
CA GLU A 82 11.34 1.56 -4.52
C GLU A 82 10.01 0.81 -4.73
N VAL A 83 9.55 0.19 -3.65
CA VAL A 83 8.32 -0.59 -3.59
C VAL A 83 7.53 -0.15 -2.36
N VAL A 84 6.25 0.13 -2.55
CA VAL A 84 5.29 0.35 -1.46
C VAL A 84 4.42 -0.89 -1.36
N VAL A 85 4.39 -1.51 -0.19
CA VAL A 85 3.55 -2.68 0.13
C VAL A 85 2.51 -2.25 1.15
N GLY A 86 1.25 -2.61 0.99
CA GLY A 86 0.22 -2.28 1.99
C GLY A 86 -1.03 -3.13 1.85
N GLY A 87 -1.71 -3.35 2.98
CA GLY A 87 -3.05 -3.91 2.98
C GLY A 87 -4.06 -2.96 2.34
N HIS A 88 -5.05 -3.53 1.65
CA HIS A 88 -6.14 -2.77 1.01
C HIS A 88 -6.76 -1.74 1.97
N GLY A 89 -7.03 -0.54 1.44
CA GLY A 89 -7.74 0.52 2.13
C GLY A 89 -7.02 1.88 2.09
N ALA A 90 -7.65 2.88 2.69
CA ALA A 90 -7.29 4.31 2.53
C ALA A 90 -5.82 4.67 2.84
N ASN A 91 -5.09 3.84 3.58
CA ASN A 91 -3.66 4.03 3.81
C ASN A 91 -2.86 4.07 2.50
N LEU A 92 -3.27 3.30 1.49
CA LEU A 92 -2.59 3.28 0.19
C LEU A 92 -2.57 4.65 -0.52
N VAL A 93 -3.48 5.58 -0.20
CA VAL A 93 -3.43 6.95 -0.73
C VAL A 93 -2.09 7.61 -0.44
N ASN A 94 -1.40 7.26 0.64
CA ASN A 94 -0.09 7.81 0.98
C ASN A 94 0.98 7.55 -0.09
N MET A 95 0.77 6.62 -1.04
CA MET A 95 1.65 6.45 -2.20
C MET A 95 1.90 7.74 -3.00
N ILE A 96 1.04 8.76 -2.88
CA ILE A 96 1.24 10.08 -3.50
C ILE A 96 2.59 10.73 -3.14
N PHE A 97 3.20 10.37 -2.01
CA PHE A 97 4.50 10.90 -1.57
C PHE A 97 5.69 10.14 -2.16
N ALA A 98 5.44 9.05 -2.89
CA ALA A 98 6.48 8.22 -3.48
C ALA A 98 7.06 8.83 -4.76
N PRO A 99 8.34 8.52 -5.09
CA PRO A 99 8.99 9.01 -6.30
C PRO A 99 8.39 8.40 -7.58
N GLU A 100 8.73 8.98 -8.73
CA GLU A 100 8.39 8.38 -10.03
C GLU A 100 8.98 6.98 -10.19
N GLY A 101 8.25 6.09 -10.87
CA GLY A 101 8.68 4.72 -11.12
C GLY A 101 8.54 3.78 -9.92
N VAL A 102 7.94 4.22 -8.80
CA VAL A 102 7.66 3.32 -7.68
C VAL A 102 6.71 2.20 -8.11
N LYS A 103 6.87 1.04 -7.48
CA LYS A 103 5.97 -0.10 -7.63
C LYS A 103 5.09 -0.20 -6.38
N VAL A 104 3.80 -0.43 -6.57
CA VAL A 104 2.82 -0.56 -5.48
C VAL A 104 2.29 -1.99 -5.49
N VAL A 105 2.45 -2.67 -4.36
CA VAL A 105 1.91 -4.00 -4.10
C VAL A 105 0.78 -3.87 -3.07
N GLU A 106 -0.45 -4.03 -3.54
CA GLU A 106 -1.62 -4.04 -2.67
C GLU A 106 -1.93 -5.47 -2.24
N ILE A 107 -2.11 -5.70 -0.94
CA ILE A 107 -2.61 -6.97 -0.41
C ILE A 107 -4.14 -6.85 -0.29
N VAL A 108 -4.85 -7.55 -1.18
CA VAL A 108 -6.31 -7.48 -1.31
C VAL A 108 -6.95 -8.65 -0.56
N PRO A 109 -7.76 -8.41 0.48
CA PRO A 109 -8.49 -9.48 1.16
C PRO A 109 -9.54 -10.07 0.23
N GLN A 110 -9.38 -11.34 -0.17
CA GLN A 110 -10.37 -12.10 -0.90
C GLN A 110 -11.39 -12.69 0.06
N VAL A 111 -12.61 -12.19 -0.06
CA VAL A 111 -13.75 -12.49 0.81
C VAL A 111 -14.93 -13.01 -0.03
N PRO A 112 -15.90 -13.70 0.57
CA PRO A 112 -17.05 -14.23 -0.15
C PRO A 112 -18.13 -13.19 -0.50
N PHE A 113 -17.85 -11.90 -0.39
CA PHE A 113 -18.77 -10.78 -0.64
C PHE A 113 -18.12 -9.70 -1.53
N ASP A 114 -18.92 -8.79 -2.07
CA ASP A 114 -18.49 -7.84 -3.10
C ASP A 114 -17.70 -6.65 -2.51
N LEU A 115 -16.39 -6.81 -2.29
CA LEU A 115 -15.51 -5.67 -2.04
C LEU A 115 -15.09 -5.01 -3.36
N GLN A 116 -15.25 -3.68 -3.44
CA GLN A 116 -14.78 -2.91 -4.59
C GLN A 116 -13.30 -2.50 -4.43
N ASP A 117 -12.46 -2.97 -5.36
CA ASP A 117 -11.00 -2.88 -5.20
C ASP A 117 -10.27 -2.07 -6.30
N TYR A 118 -10.96 -1.27 -7.12
CA TYR A 118 -10.32 -0.63 -8.28
C TYR A 118 -9.70 0.76 -8.01
N HIS A 119 -10.04 1.42 -6.89
CA HIS A 119 -9.74 2.85 -6.71
C HIS A 119 -8.23 3.13 -6.60
N PHE A 120 -7.48 2.23 -5.98
CA PHE A 120 -6.03 2.39 -5.81
C PHE A 120 -5.25 2.07 -7.09
N ARG A 121 -5.80 1.19 -7.94
CA ARG A 121 -5.26 0.95 -9.28
C ARG A 121 -5.37 2.21 -10.14
N ASP A 122 -6.52 2.89 -10.09
CA ASP A 122 -6.72 4.15 -10.82
C ASP A 122 -5.80 5.25 -10.31
N LEU A 123 -5.62 5.36 -8.98
CA LEU A 123 -4.67 6.30 -8.39
C LEU A 123 -3.22 6.00 -8.81
N ALA A 124 -2.79 4.73 -8.76
CA ALA A 124 -1.46 4.34 -9.18
C ALA A 124 -1.24 4.61 -10.68
N GLY A 125 -2.24 4.33 -11.52
CA GLY A 125 -2.21 4.67 -12.95
C GLY A 125 -2.08 6.17 -13.19
N ALA A 126 -2.82 6.99 -12.42
CA ALA A 126 -2.71 8.44 -12.45
C ALA A 126 -1.31 8.97 -12.12
N LEU A 127 -0.64 8.29 -11.19
CA LEU A 127 0.70 8.58 -10.72
C LEU A 127 1.79 7.91 -11.56
N ASN A 128 1.42 7.21 -12.63
CA ASN A 128 2.34 6.46 -13.49
C ASN A 128 3.19 5.44 -12.71
N PHE A 129 2.55 4.74 -11.77
CA PHE A 129 3.18 3.69 -10.96
C PHE A 129 2.85 2.30 -11.51
N THR A 130 3.78 1.36 -11.28
CA THR A 130 3.47 -0.05 -11.52
C THR A 130 2.61 -0.54 -10.37
N TYR A 131 1.44 -1.10 -10.67
CA TYR A 131 0.49 -1.56 -9.66
C TYR A 131 0.25 -3.06 -9.76
N VAL A 132 0.43 -3.79 -8.66
CA VAL A 132 0.23 -5.24 -8.59
C VAL A 132 -0.63 -5.60 -7.38
N PRO A 133 -1.90 -6.02 -7.58
CA PRO A 133 -2.72 -6.54 -6.50
C PRO A 133 -2.36 -8.01 -6.21
N VAL A 134 -2.26 -8.36 -4.94
CA VAL A 134 -2.01 -9.70 -4.43
C VAL A 134 -3.20 -10.13 -3.60
N GLY A 135 -4.01 -11.03 -4.15
CA GLY A 135 -5.15 -11.58 -3.44
C GLY A 135 -4.71 -12.45 -2.25
N GLN A 136 -5.20 -12.13 -1.06
CA GLN A 136 -5.03 -12.88 0.17
C GLN A 136 -6.37 -13.47 0.59
N ARG A 137 -6.50 -14.80 0.61
CA ARG A 137 -7.72 -15.45 1.09
C ARG A 137 -7.86 -15.23 2.59
N VAL A 138 -8.96 -14.61 3.00
CA VAL A 138 -9.32 -14.40 4.41
C VAL A 138 -10.01 -15.66 4.92
N LYS A 139 -9.66 -16.10 6.13
CA LYS A 139 -10.27 -17.28 6.76
C LYS A 139 -11.66 -16.96 7.30
N PRO A 140 -12.56 -17.95 7.48
CA PRO A 140 -13.88 -17.75 8.06
C PRO A 140 -13.89 -17.02 9.41
N GLU A 141 -12.82 -17.19 10.21
CA GLU A 141 -12.69 -16.55 11.52
C GLU A 141 -12.15 -15.12 11.46
N GLU A 142 -11.62 -14.71 10.30
CA GLU A 142 -11.01 -13.40 10.05
C GLU A 142 -11.99 -12.40 9.41
N TYR A 143 -13.28 -12.73 9.32
CA TYR A 143 -14.34 -11.79 8.94
C TYR A 143 -15.64 -12.02 9.73
N ASP A 144 -16.46 -10.98 9.87
CA ASP A 144 -17.76 -11.00 10.53
C ASP A 144 -18.88 -11.19 9.50
N PRO A 145 -19.56 -12.36 9.47
CA PRO A 145 -20.66 -12.62 8.55
C PRO A 145 -21.87 -11.71 8.74
N SER A 146 -22.05 -11.11 9.93
CA SER A 146 -23.20 -10.22 10.19
C SER A 146 -23.04 -8.89 9.46
N LEU A 147 -21.83 -8.34 9.42
CA LEU A 147 -21.49 -7.10 8.72
C LEU A 147 -21.36 -7.30 7.21
N ALA A 148 -21.06 -8.52 6.76
CA ALA A 148 -20.97 -8.86 5.34
C ALA A 148 -22.31 -8.81 4.59
N GLN A 149 -23.45 -8.80 5.31
CA GLN A 149 -24.78 -8.79 4.70
C GLN A 149 -25.24 -7.39 4.27
N ASP A 150 -24.73 -6.34 4.91
CA ASP A 150 -25.07 -4.95 4.60
C ASP A 150 -23.96 -4.30 3.75
N PRO A 151 -24.26 -3.87 2.51
CA PRO A 151 -23.32 -3.17 1.65
C PRO A 151 -22.67 -1.93 2.28
N MET A 152 -23.34 -1.28 3.25
CA MET A 152 -22.81 -0.11 3.95
C MET A 152 -21.80 -0.47 5.05
N THR A 153 -21.70 -1.76 5.43
CA THR A 153 -20.81 -2.23 6.50
C THR A 153 -19.84 -3.32 6.07
N MET A 154 -19.97 -3.86 4.85
CA MET A 154 -19.15 -4.98 4.39
C MET A 154 -17.64 -4.65 4.33
N ASP A 155 -17.27 -3.38 4.14
CA ASP A 155 -15.87 -2.96 4.19
C ASP A 155 -15.26 -3.20 5.59
N LYS A 156 -16.08 -3.06 6.64
CA LYS A 156 -15.71 -3.33 8.04
C LYS A 156 -15.87 -4.78 8.45
N ALA A 157 -16.44 -5.63 7.59
CA ALA A 157 -16.60 -7.06 7.89
C ALA A 157 -15.26 -7.79 7.97
N VAL A 158 -14.22 -7.29 7.29
CA VAL A 158 -12.87 -7.88 7.37
C VAL A 158 -12.20 -7.44 8.67
N ASN A 159 -11.81 -8.40 9.49
CA ASN A 159 -11.02 -8.17 10.71
C ASN A 159 -9.52 -8.12 10.36
N SER A 160 -8.65 -8.13 11.36
CA SER A 160 -7.23 -8.36 11.12
C SER A 160 -6.98 -9.79 10.62
N TYR A 161 -6.12 -9.94 9.62
CA TYR A 161 -5.91 -11.19 8.91
C TYR A 161 -4.42 -11.50 8.72
N SER A 162 -4.13 -12.78 8.54
CA SER A 162 -2.78 -13.25 8.22
C SER A 162 -2.54 -13.24 6.70
N VAL A 163 -1.30 -12.97 6.29
CA VAL A 163 -0.90 -12.96 4.87
C VAL A 163 0.03 -14.12 4.54
N ASP A 164 -0.06 -14.59 3.29
CA ASP A 164 0.89 -15.51 2.68
C ASP A 164 2.18 -14.75 2.35
N VAL A 165 3.13 -14.83 3.29
CA VAL A 165 4.42 -14.11 3.22
C VAL A 165 5.23 -14.53 2.00
N GLU A 166 5.21 -15.81 1.62
CA GLU A 166 5.98 -16.32 0.48
C GLU A 166 5.43 -15.75 -0.82
N LYS A 167 4.10 -15.74 -0.97
CA LYS A 167 3.43 -15.18 -2.15
C LYS A 167 3.71 -13.68 -2.30
N VAL A 168 3.56 -12.90 -1.23
CA VAL A 168 3.83 -11.44 -1.28
C VAL A 168 5.30 -11.17 -1.59
N THR A 169 6.20 -11.88 -0.91
CA THR A 169 7.66 -11.76 -1.11
C THR A 169 8.06 -12.13 -2.54
N ALA A 170 7.46 -13.17 -3.13
CA ALA A 170 7.71 -13.57 -4.51
C ALA A 170 7.28 -12.49 -5.52
N VAL A 171 6.14 -11.83 -5.27
CA VAL A 171 5.68 -10.71 -6.10
C VAL A 171 6.64 -9.53 -5.97
N VAL A 172 7.02 -9.14 -4.74
CA VAL A 172 7.99 -8.05 -4.55
C VAL A 172 9.32 -8.36 -5.22
N ARG A 173 9.83 -9.60 -5.10
CA ARG A 173 11.05 -10.05 -5.78
C ARG A 173 10.98 -9.88 -7.29
N SER A 174 9.81 -10.09 -7.91
CA SER A 174 9.64 -9.92 -9.36
C SER A 174 9.68 -8.46 -9.83
N LEU A 175 9.62 -7.49 -8.90
CA LEU A 175 9.59 -6.05 -9.17
C LEU A 175 10.90 -5.33 -8.84
N LEU A 176 11.86 -6.04 -8.22
CA LEU A 176 13.22 -5.57 -7.92
C LEU A 176 14.17 -5.90 -9.07
#